data_AF-A0A536JGM0-F1
#
_entry.id   AF-A0A536JGM0-F1
#
_cell.length_a   1.000
_cell.length_b   1.000
_cell.length_c   1.000
_cell.angle_alpha   90.00
_cell.angle_beta   90.00
_cell.angle_gamma   90.00
#
_symmetry.space_group_name_H-M   'P 1'
#
loop_
_entity.id
_entity.type
_entity.pdbx_description
1 polymer ?
#
loop_
_entity_poly.entity_id
_entity_poly.type
_entity_poly.pdbx_seq_one_letter_code
_entity_poly.pdbx_strand_id
1 'polypeptide(L)' 'MLQIASPVVTAGDKLVHNQARIDLLQLEQSRLAAELAAGEEWDRDGFNSPYDWIHVNCHLPGNVAGNYLTVG' A
#
# COMPACT_ATOMS: atom_id res chain seq x y z
N MET A 1 -43.51 19.21 7.54
CA MET A 1 -42.05 18.98 7.72
C MET A 1 -41.73 17.65 7.08
N LEU A 2 -40.93 17.63 6.00
CA LEU A 2 -40.42 16.39 5.41
C LEU A 2 -39.16 15.99 6.19
N GLN A 3 -39.28 14.95 7.02
CA GLN A 3 -38.13 14.30 7.64
C GLN A 3 -37.41 13.47 6.58
N ILE A 4 -36.29 13.97 6.07
CA ILE A 4 -35.34 13.17 5.32
C ILE A 4 -34.59 12.34 6.34
N ALA A 5 -34.92 11.04 6.44
CA ALA A 5 -34.11 10.11 7.22
C ALA A 5 -32.70 10.09 6.62
N SER A 6 -31.68 10.37 7.43
CA SER A 6 -30.29 10.24 6.98
C SER A 6 -30.06 8.79 6.53
N PRO A 7 -29.41 8.55 5.38
CA PRO A 7 -29.17 7.20 4.92
C PRO A 7 -28.36 6.44 5.96
N VAL A 8 -28.83 5.26 6.34
CA VAL A 8 -28.13 4.38 7.28
C VAL A 8 -26.88 3.85 6.59
N VAL A 9 -25.71 4.38 6.96
CA VAL A 9 -24.42 3.88 6.47
C VAL A 9 -24.23 2.45 6.94
N THR A 10 -24.15 1.52 5.98
CA THR A 10 -23.98 0.09 6.27
C THR A 10 -22.53 -0.26 6.56
N ALA A 11 -22.27 -1.47 7.07
CA ALA A 11 -20.91 -2.00 7.17
C ALA A 11 -20.26 -2.13 5.78
N GLY A 12 -21.03 -2.44 4.74
CA GLY A 12 -20.55 -2.51 3.36
C GLY A 12 -20.04 -1.17 2.85
N ASP A 13 -20.79 -0.09 3.09
CA ASP A 13 -20.39 1.27 2.68
C ASP A 13 -19.07 1.68 3.36
N LYS A 14 -18.92 1.33 4.65
CA LYS A 14 -17.68 1.58 5.39
C LYS A 14 -16.51 0.75 4.85
N LEU A 15 -16.75 -0.49 4.43
CA LEU A 15 -15.73 -1.32 3.79
C LEU A 15 -15.27 -0.72 2.47
N VAL A 16 -16.19 -0.31 1.59
CA VAL A 16 -15.85 0.35 0.32
C VAL A 16 -15.06 1.63 0.55
N HIS A 17 -15.50 2.46 1.50
CA HIS A 17 -14.77 3.68 1.85
C HIS A 17 -13.37 3.40 2.40
N ASN A 18 -13.23 2.40 3.27
CA ASN A 18 -11.92 2.02 3.80
C ASN A 18 -11.03 1.41 2.72
N GLN A 19 -11.57 0.62 1.79
CA GLN A 19 -10.80 0.06 0.69
C GLN A 19 -10.21 1.18 -0.17
N ALA A 20 -10.98 2.21 -0.53
CA ALA A 20 -10.45 3.35 -1.28
C ALA A 20 -9.28 4.05 -0.56
N ARG A 21 -9.30 4.09 0.78
CA ARG A 21 -8.20 4.63 1.59
C ARG A 21 -6.99 3.70 1.62
N ILE A 22 -7.23 2.39 1.70
CA ILE A 22 -6.17 1.37 1.60
C ILE A 22 -5.49 1.46 0.24
N ASP A 23 -6.27 1.60 -0.85
CA ASP A 23 -5.75 1.69 -2.21
C ASP A 23 -4.83 2.90 -2.38
N LEU A 24 -5.18 4.06 -1.80
CA LEU A 24 -4.32 5.24 -1.82
C LEU A 24 -3.01 5.03 -1.04
N LEU A 25 -3.08 4.38 0.12
CA LEU A 25 -1.88 4.03 0.89
C LEU A 25 -1.01 3.02 0.15
N GLN A 26 -1.62 2.05 -0.54
CA GLN A 26 -0.90 1.07 -1.35
C GLN A 26 -0.23 1.73 -2.56
N LEU A 27 -0.89 2.70 -3.20
CA LEU A 27 -0.30 3.49 -4.29
C LEU A 27 0.92 4.28 -3.80
N GLU A 28 0.81 4.91 -2.64
CA GLU A 28 1.93 5.62 -2.02
C GLU A 28 3.09 4.68 -1.65
N GLN A 29 2.78 3.48 -1.15
CA GLN A 29 3.79 2.44 -0.92
C GLN A 29 4.51 2.04 -2.21
N SER A 30 3.78 1.87 -3.32
CA SER A 30 4.41 1.61 -4.62
C SER A 30 5.33 2.75 -5.06
N ARG A 31 4.92 4.01 -4.88
CA ARG A 31 5.76 5.18 -5.20
C ARG A 31 7.06 5.16 -4.39
N LEU A 32 6.97 4.94 -3.08
CA LEU A 32 8.13 4.86 -2.19
C LEU A 32 9.02 3.65 -2.50
N ALA A 33 8.43 2.50 -2.85
CA ALA A 33 9.17 1.32 -3.29
C ALA A 33 9.96 1.59 -4.58
N ALA A 34 9.38 2.34 -5.53
CA ALA A 34 10.08 2.74 -6.74
C ALA A 34 11.24 3.71 -6.44
N GLU A 35 11.07 4.65 -5.51
CA GLU A 35 12.14 5.55 -5.05
C GLU A 35 13.27 4.79 -4.37
N LEU A 36 12.93 3.84 -3.49
CA LEU A 36 13.91 2.95 -2.86
C LEU A 36 14.68 2.16 -3.91
N ALA A 37 13.97 1.60 -4.90
CA ALA A 37 14.58 0.80 -5.96
C ALA A 37 15.48 1.60 -6.89
N ALA A 38 15.17 2.87 -7.14
CA ALA A 38 16.01 3.78 -7.91
C ALA A 38 17.23 4.29 -7.12
N GLY A 39 17.19 4.20 -5.79
CA GLY A 39 18.26 4.57 -4.90
C GLY A 39 19.22 3.43 -4.58
N GLU A 40 20.14 3.72 -3.64
CA GLU A 40 21.18 2.79 -3.17
C GLU A 40 21.01 2.42 -1.69
N GLU A 41 19.92 2.82 -1.04
CA GLU A 41 19.70 2.55 0.40
C GLU A 41 19.68 1.06 0.71
N TRP A 42 18.95 0.27 -0.10
CA TRP A 42 18.87 -1.17 0.08
C TRP A 42 20.25 -1.86 -0.05
N ASP A 43 21.11 -1.38 -0.95
CA ASP A 43 22.47 -1.90 -1.14
C ASP A 43 23.38 -1.49 0.03
N ARG A 44 23.31 -0.23 0.47
CA ARG A 44 24.06 0.26 1.66
C ARG A 44 23.68 -0.48 2.94
N ASP A 45 22.41 -0.86 3.07
CA ASP A 45 21.91 -1.66 4.18
C ASP A 45 22.28 -3.15 4.05
N GLY A 46 22.92 -3.56 2.95
CA GLY A 46 23.43 -4.91 2.74
C GLY A 46 22.40 -5.91 2.22
N PHE A 47 21.29 -5.44 1.64
CA PHE A 47 20.29 -6.31 1.00
C PHE A 47 20.65 -6.57 -0.46
N ASN A 48 20.29 -7.76 -0.97
CA ASN A 48 20.59 -8.13 -2.35
C ASN A 48 19.69 -7.43 -3.38
N SER A 49 18.55 -6.89 -2.95
CA SER A 49 17.59 -6.20 -3.80
C SER A 49 16.66 -5.29 -3.00
N PRO A 50 16.02 -4.29 -3.64
CA PRO A 50 14.95 -3.50 -3.02
C PRO A 50 13.79 -4.38 -2.56
N TYR A 51 13.52 -5.46 -3.29
CA TYR A 51 12.50 -6.45 -2.96
C TYR A 51 12.76 -7.10 -1.60
N ASP A 52 14.00 -7.56 -1.37
CA ASP A 52 14.38 -8.20 -0.11
C ASP A 52 14.30 -7.20 1.05
N TRP A 53 14.72 -5.95 0.81
CA TRP A 53 14.62 -4.89 1.80
C TRP A 53 13.16 -4.66 2.23
N ILE A 54 12.22 -4.54 1.27
CA ILE A 54 10.79 -4.35 1.56
C ILE A 54 10.21 -5.59 2.25
N HIS A 55 10.52 -6.79 1.75
CA HIS A 55 10.03 -8.05 2.30
C HIS A 55 10.38 -8.19 3.79
N VAL A 56 11.64 -7.92 4.14
CA VAL A 56 12.16 -8.06 5.50
C VAL A 56 11.74 -6.89 6.39
N ASN A 57 11.99 -5.64 5.98
CA ASN A 57 11.79 -4.48 6.84
C ASN A 57 10.30 -4.11 7.00
N CYS A 58 9.47 -4.35 5.98
CA CYS A 58 8.03 -4.11 6.07
C CYS A 58 7.24 -5.34 6.55
N HIS A 59 7.90 -6.49 6.80
CA HIS A 59 7.27 -7.72 7.28
C HIS A 59 6.13 -8.21 6.36
N LEU A 60 6.31 -8.08 5.05
CA LEU A 60 5.29 -8.42 4.06
C LEU A 60 5.57 -9.79 3.46
N PRO A 61 4.56 -10.57 3.07
CA PRO A 61 4.78 -11.71 2.19
C PRO A 61 5.45 -11.30 0.88
N GLY A 62 6.28 -12.19 0.31
CA GLY A 62 7.07 -11.88 -0.89
C GLY A 62 6.22 -11.41 -2.08
N ASN A 63 5.06 -12.04 -2.31
CA ASN A 63 4.14 -11.61 -3.37
C ASN A 63 3.61 -10.17 -3.15
N VAL A 64 3.41 -9.75 -1.91
CA VAL A 64 2.95 -8.37 -1.61
C VAL A 64 4.09 -7.37 -1.81
N ALA A 65 5.30 -7.70 -1.35
CA ALA A 65 6.49 -6.86 -1.59
C ALA A 65 6.77 -6.70 -3.10
N GLY A 66 6.65 -7.78 -3.87
CA GLY A 66 6.81 -7.77 -5.32
C GLY A 66 5.78 -6.90 -6.04
N ASN A 67 4.53 -6.85 -5.56
CA ASN A 67 3.49 -6.02 -6.15
C ASN A 67 3.84 -4.53 -6.09
N TYR A 68 4.49 -4.05 -5.03
CA TYR A 68 4.89 -2.64 -4.93
C TYR A 68 5.96 -2.24 -5.96
N LEU A 69 6.79 -3.18 -6.40
CA LEU A 69 7.87 -2.94 -7.36
C LEU A 69 7.47 -3.21 -8.83
N THR A 70 6.39 -3.97 -9.05
CA THR A 70 5.98 -4.40 -10.41
C THR A 70 4.96 -3.45 -11.05
N VAL A 71 4.51 -2.40 -10.35
CA VAL A 71 3.61 -1.42 -10.96
C VAL A 71 4.39 -0.54 -11.95
N GLY A 72 3.95 -0.51 -13.20
CA GLY A 72 4.46 0.35 -14.28
C GLY A 72 3.61 1.59 -14.47
#